data_AF-A0A2H6EI54-F1
#
_entry.id   AF-A0A2H6EI54-F1
#
_cell.length_a   1.000
_cell.length_b   1.000
_cell.length_c   1.000
_cell.angle_alpha   90.00
_cell.angle_beta   90.00
_cell.angle_gamma   90.00
#
_symmetry.space_group_name_H-M   'P 1'
#
loop_
_entity.id
_entity.type
_entity.pdbx_description
1 polymer ?
#
loop_
_entity_poly.entity_id
_entity_poly.type
_entity_poly.pdbx_seq_one_letter_code
_entity_poly.pdbx_strand_id
1 'polypeptide(L)'
;MPTSILDLFTDEDIISKIKLKLPKLFQIAELESQRAGKIGMEVGSLRERILVALLIYYFKEENINSEIPITEPEIDVRVNNEPLSIKTKTGTGFSGVKLIWTVDAQNAKEFRNSYIPSMGMLYTNINWNSEGGLYYGLKINV
;
A
#
# COMPACT_ATOMS: atom_id res chain seq x y z
N MET A 1 -10.62 20.82 2.19
CA MET A 1 -9.37 20.04 2.11
C MET A 1 -9.70 18.64 2.59
N PRO A 2 -9.22 17.59 1.93
CA PRO A 2 -9.45 16.22 2.37
C PRO A 2 -8.75 16.02 3.72
N THR A 3 -9.48 15.49 4.70
CA THR A 3 -8.99 15.28 6.07
C THR A 3 -8.86 13.80 6.40
N SER A 4 -9.62 12.96 5.69
CA SER A 4 -9.63 11.51 5.86
C SER A 4 -9.13 10.84 4.59
N ILE A 5 -8.42 9.72 4.76
CA ILE A 5 -8.08 8.82 3.64
C ILE A 5 -9.32 8.34 2.87
N LEU A 6 -10.49 8.30 3.51
CA LEU A 6 -11.76 7.95 2.85
C LEU A 6 -12.16 8.97 1.77
N ASP A 7 -11.73 10.22 1.89
CA ASP A 7 -12.04 11.27 0.91
C ASP A 7 -11.45 10.93 -0.47
N LEU A 8 -10.28 10.25 -0.50
CA LEU A 8 -9.65 9.74 -1.73
C LEU A 8 -10.56 8.75 -2.49
N PHE A 9 -11.44 8.04 -1.77
CA PHE A 9 -12.31 7.00 -2.33
C PHE A 9 -13.71 7.50 -2.69
N THR A 10 -14.00 8.78 -2.45
CA THR A 10 -15.27 9.41 -2.82
C THR A 10 -15.11 10.56 -3.81
N ASP A 11 -13.88 11.00 -4.06
CA ASP A 11 -13.55 12.04 -5.03
C ASP A 11 -13.46 11.47 -6.47
N GLU A 12 -14.44 11.80 -7.31
CA GLU A 12 -14.56 11.27 -8.67
C GLU A 12 -13.39 11.66 -9.60
N ASP A 13 -12.79 12.83 -9.39
CA ASP A 13 -11.66 13.29 -10.19
C ASP A 13 -10.40 12.48 -9.87
N ILE A 14 -10.16 12.20 -8.59
CA ILE A 14 -9.01 11.36 -8.21
C ILE A 14 -9.25 9.90 -8.57
N ILE A 15 -10.46 9.36 -8.37
CA ILE A 15 -10.82 8.00 -8.78
C ILE A 15 -10.57 7.80 -10.28
N SER A 16 -10.99 8.77 -11.10
CA SER A 16 -10.78 8.74 -12.56
C SER A 16 -9.30 8.75 -12.92
N LYS A 17 -8.48 9.57 -12.23
CA LYS A 17 -7.03 9.58 -12.43
C LYS A 17 -6.37 8.27 -12.00
N ILE A 18 -6.76 7.69 -10.87
CA ILE A 18 -6.25 6.42 -10.36
C ILE A 18 -6.52 5.31 -11.38
N LYS A 19 -7.79 5.17 -11.82
CA LYS A 19 -8.18 4.18 -12.84
C LYS A 19 -7.39 4.32 -14.14
N LEU A 20 -7.12 5.55 -14.58
CA LEU A 20 -6.42 5.83 -15.84
C LEU A 20 -4.88 5.68 -15.75
N LYS A 21 -4.28 6.05 -14.61
CA LYS A 21 -2.82 6.25 -14.49
C LYS A 21 -2.13 5.21 -13.63
N LEU A 22 -2.76 4.73 -12.55
CA LEU A 22 -2.11 3.79 -11.62
C LEU A 22 -1.63 2.50 -12.30
N PRO A 23 -2.39 1.88 -13.24
CA PRO A 23 -1.90 0.71 -13.97
C PRO A 23 -0.62 0.99 -14.75
N LYS A 24 -0.51 2.16 -15.39
CA LYS A 24 0.68 2.52 -16.19
C LYS A 24 1.90 2.75 -15.30
N LEU A 25 1.71 3.44 -14.17
CA LEU A 25 2.78 3.67 -13.19
C LEU A 25 3.28 2.36 -12.57
N PHE A 26 2.36 1.43 -12.27
CA PHE A 26 2.73 0.12 -11.73
C PHE A 26 3.43 -0.77 -12.77
N GLN A 27 3.09 -0.64 -14.05
CA GLN A 27 3.82 -1.31 -15.13
C GLN A 27 5.25 -0.79 -15.24
N ILE A 28 5.47 0.53 -15.13
CA ILE A 28 6.81 1.12 -15.09
C ILE A 28 7.59 0.57 -13.89
N ALA A 29 6.98 0.52 -12.70
CA ALA A 29 7.62 -0.04 -11.52
C ALA A 29 8.03 -1.51 -11.69
N GLU A 30 7.19 -2.33 -12.36
CA GLU A 30 7.57 -3.70 -12.69
C GLU A 30 8.75 -3.76 -13.64
N LEU A 31 8.75 -2.98 -14.72
CA LEU A 31 9.83 -2.96 -15.71
C LEU A 31 11.17 -2.54 -15.09
N GLU A 32 11.15 -1.57 -14.18
CA GLU A 32 12.34 -1.09 -13.47
C GLU A 32 12.82 -2.08 -12.39
N SER A 33 11.95 -2.97 -11.93
CA SER A 33 12.25 -4.00 -10.92
C SER A 33 12.45 -5.39 -11.53
N GLN A 34 12.69 -5.48 -12.84
CA GLN A 34 12.84 -6.73 -13.56
C GLN A 34 14.31 -7.04 -13.89
N ARG A 35 14.65 -8.32 -13.84
CA ARG A 35 15.85 -8.87 -14.48
C ARG A 35 15.47 -10.09 -15.30
N ALA A 36 15.77 -10.05 -16.61
CA ALA A 36 15.42 -11.11 -17.56
C ALA A 36 13.92 -11.52 -17.49
N GLY A 37 13.02 -10.54 -17.36
CA GLY A 37 11.58 -10.77 -17.28
C GLY A 37 11.06 -11.29 -15.94
N LYS A 38 11.92 -11.47 -14.93
CA LYS A 38 11.50 -11.81 -13.56
C LYS A 38 11.47 -10.56 -12.69
N ILE A 39 10.33 -10.32 -12.05
CA ILE A 39 10.11 -9.20 -11.13
C ILE A 39 10.70 -9.55 -9.76
N GLY A 40 11.58 -8.69 -9.25
CA GLY A 40 12.12 -8.80 -7.90
C GLY A 40 11.16 -8.26 -6.84
N MET A 41 11.39 -8.61 -5.57
CA MET A 41 10.52 -8.19 -4.46
C MET A 41 10.58 -6.68 -4.19
N GLU A 42 11.65 -6.01 -4.62
CA GLU A 42 11.83 -4.56 -4.54
C GLU A 42 10.75 -3.76 -5.28
N VAL A 43 10.00 -4.40 -6.19
CA VAL A 43 8.85 -3.80 -6.86
C VAL A 43 7.81 -3.30 -5.85
N GLY A 44 7.70 -3.95 -4.69
CA GLY A 44 6.81 -3.53 -3.60
C GLY A 44 7.13 -2.13 -3.12
N SER A 45 8.40 -1.85 -2.85
CA SER A 45 8.88 -0.53 -2.40
C SER A 45 8.70 0.53 -3.47
N LEU A 46 8.85 0.20 -4.75
CA LEU A 46 8.65 1.17 -5.83
C LEU A 46 7.17 1.53 -6.01
N ARG A 47 6.26 0.55 -5.89
CA ARG A 47 4.81 0.77 -5.92
C ARG A 47 4.32 1.54 -4.70
N GLU A 48 4.90 1.28 -3.52
CA GLU A 48 4.64 2.05 -2.32
C GLU A 48 4.96 3.54 -2.53
N ARG A 49 6.13 3.87 -3.09
CA ARG A 49 6.48 5.25 -3.43
C ARG A 49 5.48 5.91 -4.38
N ILE A 50 4.96 5.16 -5.36
CA ILE A 50 3.90 5.67 -6.26
C ILE A 50 2.63 6.01 -5.48
N LEU A 51 2.22 5.17 -4.53
CA LEU A 51 1.04 5.42 -3.69
C LEU A 51 1.29 6.58 -2.71
N VAL A 52 2.47 6.69 -2.10
CA VAL A 52 2.85 7.85 -1.29
C VAL A 52 2.81 9.13 -2.11
N ALA A 53 3.30 9.12 -3.35
CA ALA A 53 3.24 10.28 -4.24
C ALA A 53 1.78 10.68 -4.57
N LEU A 54 0.87 9.72 -4.73
CA LEU A 54 -0.57 9.99 -4.86
C LEU A 54 -1.13 10.69 -3.60
N LEU A 55 -0.72 10.24 -2.41
CA LEU A 55 -1.15 10.85 -1.15
C LEU A 55 -0.63 12.28 -1.02
N ILE A 56 0.65 12.53 -1.35
CA ILE A 56 1.23 13.89 -1.38
C ILE A 56 0.45 14.78 -2.36
N TYR A 57 0.17 14.29 -3.57
CA TYR A 57 -0.59 15.03 -4.56
C TYR A 57 -1.98 15.44 -4.05
N TYR A 58 -2.68 14.53 -3.39
CA TYR A 58 -4.06 14.70 -2.94
C TYR A 58 -4.18 15.52 -1.64
N PHE A 59 -3.43 15.14 -0.61
CA PHE A 59 -3.48 15.75 0.73
C PHE A 59 -2.55 16.94 0.91
N LYS A 60 -1.63 17.18 -0.03
CA LYS A 60 -0.51 18.13 0.08
C LYS A 60 0.61 17.65 0.98
N GLU A 61 1.83 18.07 0.66
CA GLU A 61 3.07 17.59 1.28
C GLU A 61 3.10 17.88 2.78
N GLU A 62 2.60 19.04 3.22
CA GLU A 62 2.52 19.43 4.62
C GLU A 62 1.67 18.50 5.50
N ASN A 63 0.79 17.70 4.87
CA ASN A 63 -0.11 16.76 5.54
C ASN A 63 0.39 15.31 5.45
N ILE A 64 1.55 15.08 4.82
CA ILE A 64 2.12 13.75 4.61
C ILE A 64 3.49 13.68 5.26
N ASN A 65 3.66 12.73 6.19
CA ASN A 65 4.98 12.33 6.65
C ASN A 65 5.35 10.97 6.03
N SER A 66 6.30 11.01 5.10
CA SER A 66 6.87 9.83 4.45
C SER A 66 8.30 9.50 4.92
N GLU A 67 8.83 10.26 5.87
CA GLU A 67 10.14 10.00 6.50
C GLU A 67 10.02 8.92 7.59
N ILE A 68 9.45 7.77 7.20
CA ILE A 68 9.32 6.60 8.06
C ILE A 68 10.52 5.68 7.81
N PRO A 69 11.23 5.21 8.85
CA PRO A 69 12.31 4.25 8.66
C PRO A 69 11.81 3.00 7.93
N ILE A 70 12.57 2.50 6.94
CA ILE A 70 12.21 1.26 6.22
C ILE A 70 12.15 0.02 7.15
N THR A 71 12.70 0.12 8.35
CA THR A 71 12.65 -0.90 9.40
C THR A 71 11.45 -0.76 10.33
N GLU A 72 10.67 0.32 10.20
CA GLU A 72 9.47 0.53 11.02
C GLU A 72 8.45 -0.58 10.70
N PRO A 73 7.92 -1.28 11.71
CA PRO A 73 6.91 -2.30 11.49
C PRO A 73 5.60 -1.67 10.97
N GLU A 74 5.16 -2.13 9.80
CA GLU A 74 3.85 -1.86 9.17
C GLU A 74 3.57 -0.42 8.71
N ILE A 75 4.08 0.60 9.39
CA ILE A 75 3.84 2.00 9.06
C ILE A 75 4.69 2.36 7.84
N ASP A 76 4.04 2.69 6.74
CA ASP A 76 4.72 3.08 5.50
C ASP A 76 4.63 4.62 5.29
N VAL A 77 3.58 5.25 5.80
CA VAL A 77 3.36 6.72 5.72
C VAL A 77 2.42 7.18 6.84
N ARG A 78 2.44 8.48 7.17
CA ARG A 78 1.39 9.12 7.97
C ARG A 78 0.65 10.18 7.16
N VAL A 79 -0.68 10.14 7.21
CA VAL A 79 -1.57 11.13 6.58
C VAL A 79 -2.30 11.88 7.69
N ASN A 80 -2.12 13.20 7.78
CA ASN A 80 -2.66 14.00 8.88
C ASN A 80 -2.31 13.42 10.27
N ASN A 81 -1.06 12.94 10.42
CA ASN A 81 -0.52 12.23 11.59
C ASN A 81 -1.06 10.81 11.87
N GLU A 82 -2.12 10.35 11.18
CA GLU A 82 -2.60 8.97 11.32
C GLU A 82 -1.69 7.98 10.56
N PRO A 83 -1.30 6.85 11.16
CA PRO A 83 -0.48 5.84 10.49
C PRO A 83 -1.27 5.10 9.41
N LEU A 84 -0.59 4.80 8.30
CA LEU A 84 -1.14 4.06 7.18
C LEU A 84 -0.14 3.01 6.70
N SER A 85 -0.58 1.76 6.63
CA SER A 85 0.16 0.71 5.95
C SER A 85 -0.20 0.66 4.47
N ILE A 86 0.77 0.39 3.61
CA ILE A 86 0.63 0.23 2.17
C ILE A 86 1.05 -1.19 1.79
N LYS A 87 0.20 -1.88 1.04
CA LYS A 87 0.48 -3.24 0.58
C LYS A 87 0.05 -3.40 -0.88
N THR A 88 0.89 -4.01 -1.70
CA THR A 88 0.54 -4.36 -3.08
C THR A 88 0.72 -5.84 -3.32
N LYS A 89 -0.15 -6.42 -4.15
CA LYS A 89 -0.06 -7.83 -4.53
C LYS A 89 -0.52 -8.00 -5.98
N THR A 90 0.23 -8.80 -6.73
CA THR A 90 -0.18 -9.26 -8.07
C THR A 90 -0.91 -10.60 -7.97
N GLY A 91 -2.00 -10.78 -8.74
CA GLY A 91 -2.76 -12.02 -8.89
C GLY A 91 -4.25 -11.91 -8.53
N THR A 92 -5.00 -12.96 -8.83
CA THR A 92 -6.48 -12.97 -8.83
C THR A 92 -7.14 -13.07 -7.45
N GLY A 93 -6.38 -13.23 -6.37
CA GLY A 93 -6.91 -13.41 -5.02
C GLY A 93 -6.31 -12.45 -3.99
N PHE A 94 -6.91 -12.41 -2.81
CA PHE A 94 -6.47 -11.57 -1.67
C PHE A 94 -5.56 -12.30 -0.67
N SER A 95 -5.35 -13.61 -0.84
CA SER A 95 -4.51 -14.41 0.06
C SER A 95 -3.01 -14.12 -0.09
N GLY A 96 -2.21 -14.47 0.93
CA GLY A 96 -0.74 -14.43 0.85
C GLY A 96 -0.13 -13.03 0.99
N VAL A 97 -0.91 -12.03 1.42
CA VAL A 97 -0.38 -10.73 1.84
C VAL A 97 0.35 -10.93 3.17
N LYS A 98 1.59 -10.45 3.26
CA LYS A 98 2.40 -10.57 4.47
C LYS A 98 2.08 -9.43 5.44
N LEU A 99 1.80 -9.80 6.68
CA LEU A 99 1.67 -8.86 7.80
C LEU A 99 3.04 -8.59 8.46
N ILE A 100 3.93 -9.58 8.44
CA ILE A 100 5.30 -9.50 8.95
C ILE A 100 6.25 -10.29 8.05
N TRP A 101 7.50 -9.84 7.94
CA TRP A 101 8.57 -10.54 7.25
C TRP A 101 9.39 -11.42 8.20
N THR A 102 8.75 -12.42 8.81
CA THR A 102 9.46 -13.45 9.60
C THR A 102 9.36 -14.81 8.92
N VAL A 103 10.45 -15.57 8.99
CA VAL A 103 10.50 -16.99 8.62
C VAL A 103 10.74 -17.89 9.83
N ASP A 104 11.02 -17.30 11.00
CA ASP A 104 11.17 -18.04 12.25
C ASP A 104 9.81 -18.45 12.81
N ALA A 105 9.67 -19.73 13.13
CA ALA A 105 8.39 -20.33 13.53
C ALA A 105 7.90 -19.81 14.90
N GLN A 106 8.82 -19.52 15.83
CA GLN A 106 8.48 -19.02 17.15
C GLN A 106 7.98 -17.57 17.05
N ASN A 107 8.73 -16.71 16.36
CA ASN A 107 8.34 -15.33 16.08
C ASN A 107 7.02 -15.25 15.30
N ALA A 108 6.80 -16.14 14.32
CA ALA A 108 5.54 -16.21 13.58
C ALA A 108 4.35 -16.57 14.49
N LYS A 109 4.56 -17.51 15.43
CA LYS A 109 3.53 -17.92 16.40
C LYS A 109 3.24 -16.81 17.41
N GLU A 110 4.27 -16.13 17.89
CA GLU A 110 4.14 -14.99 18.80
C GLU A 110 3.38 -13.86 18.12
N PHE A 111 3.77 -13.46 16.91
CA PHE A 111 3.07 -12.47 16.11
C PHE A 111 1.60 -12.84 15.90
N ARG A 112 1.30 -14.09 15.52
CA ARG A 112 -0.08 -14.56 15.36
C ARG A 112 -0.93 -14.35 16.61
N ASN A 113 -0.34 -14.50 17.80
CA ASN A 113 -1.07 -14.43 19.06
C ASN A 113 -1.22 -12.99 19.58
N SER A 114 -0.34 -12.07 19.18
CA SER A 114 -0.31 -10.68 19.66
C SER A 114 -0.78 -9.66 18.64
N TYR A 115 -0.85 -10.01 17.35
CA TYR A 115 -1.18 -9.08 16.29
C TYR A 115 -2.63 -8.58 16.38
N ILE A 116 -2.78 -7.26 16.39
CA ILE A 116 -4.08 -6.57 16.31
C ILE A 116 -3.96 -5.51 15.21
N PRO A 117 -4.88 -5.48 14.21
CA PRO A 117 -4.91 -4.43 13.21
C PRO A 117 -5.14 -3.04 13.85
N SER A 118 -4.06 -2.30 14.07
CA SER A 118 -4.07 -1.04 14.82
C SER A 118 -4.11 0.23 13.94
N MET A 119 -3.96 0.06 12.62
CA MET A 119 -3.89 1.16 11.65
C MET A 119 -4.69 0.88 10.39
N GLY A 120 -4.95 1.93 9.60
CA GLY A 120 -5.55 1.78 8.29
C GLY A 120 -4.58 1.12 7.31
N MET A 121 -5.11 0.42 6.31
CA MET A 121 -4.30 -0.20 5.27
C MET A 121 -4.80 0.19 3.87
N LEU A 122 -3.91 0.76 3.06
CA LEU A 122 -4.10 0.93 1.63
C LEU A 122 -3.58 -0.31 0.90
N TYR A 123 -4.49 -1.09 0.33
CA TYR A 123 -4.18 -2.34 -0.35
C TYR A 123 -4.45 -2.24 -1.85
N THR A 124 -3.46 -2.58 -2.68
CA THR A 124 -3.65 -2.69 -4.13
C THR A 124 -3.61 -4.14 -4.58
N ASN A 125 -4.70 -4.62 -5.16
CA ASN A 125 -4.75 -5.84 -5.95
C ASN A 125 -4.46 -5.53 -7.42
N ILE A 126 -3.38 -6.10 -7.94
CA ILE A 126 -2.93 -5.90 -9.32
C ILE A 126 -3.26 -7.17 -10.10
N ASN A 127 -4.18 -7.08 -11.04
CA ASN A 127 -4.63 -8.21 -11.84
C ASN A 127 -4.53 -7.84 -13.32
N TRP A 128 -3.35 -8.03 -13.91
CA TRP A 128 -3.09 -7.63 -15.29
C TRP A 128 -4.07 -8.30 -16.26
N ASN A 129 -4.59 -7.51 -17.21
CA ASN A 129 -5.60 -7.93 -18.19
C ASN A 129 -6.94 -8.40 -17.58
N SER A 130 -7.20 -8.06 -16.32
CA SER A 130 -8.42 -8.40 -15.61
C SER A 130 -8.76 -7.27 -14.61
N GLU A 131 -9.85 -7.43 -13.88
CA GLU A 131 -10.22 -6.49 -12.82
C GLU A 131 -9.33 -6.65 -11.59
N GLY A 132 -8.79 -5.52 -11.12
CA GLY A 132 -8.09 -5.37 -9.84
C GLY A 132 -8.63 -4.14 -9.11
N GLY A 133 -7.94 -3.66 -8.09
CA GLY A 133 -8.44 -2.50 -7.33
C GLY A 133 -7.48 -1.94 -6.30
N LEU A 134 -7.78 -0.71 -5.91
CA LEU A 134 -7.23 -0.05 -4.73
C LEU A 134 -8.31 -0.09 -3.65
N TYR A 135 -7.95 -0.50 -2.45
CA TYR A 135 -8.86 -0.73 -1.33
C TYR A 135 -8.30 -0.04 -0.09
N TYR A 136 -9.20 0.41 0.79
CA TYR A 136 -8.85 0.88 2.12
C TYR A 136 -9.48 -0.01 3.18
N GLY A 137 -8.65 -0.61 4.02
CA GLY A 137 -9.04 -1.37 5.20
C GLY A 137 -9.06 -0.49 6.44
N LEU A 138 -10.17 -0.51 7.18
CA LEU A 138 -10.33 0.24 8.42
C LEU A 138 -9.54 -0.40 9.56
N LYS A 139 -8.96 0.44 10.44
CA LYS A 139 -8.46 -0.02 11.75
C LYS A 139 -9.62 -0.58 12.59
N ILE A 140 -9.37 -1.66 13.32
CA ILE A 140 -10.36 -2.27 14.21
C ILE A 140 -9.98 -1.88 15.64
N ASN A 141 -10.87 -1.16 16.32
CA ASN A 141 -10.73 -0.94 17.75
C ASN A 141 -11.25 -2.19 18.47
N VAL A 142 -10.34 -2.97 19.07
CA VAL A 142 -10.66 -4.16 19.87
C VAL A 142 -10.54 -3.83 21.35
#